data_AF-A0A972WAC1-F1
#
_entry.id   AF-A0A972WAC1-F1
#
_cell.length_a   1.000
_cell.length_b   1.000
_cell.length_c   1.000
_cell.angle_alpha   90.00
_cell.angle_beta   90.00
_cell.angle_gamma   90.00
#
_symmetry.space_group_name_H-M   'P 1'
#
loop_
_entity.id
_entity.type
_entity.pdbx_description
1 polymer ?
#
loop_
_entity_poly.entity_id
_entity_poly.type
_entity_poly.pdbx_seq_one_letter_code
_entity_poly.pdbx_strand_id
1 'polypeptide(L)' 'MSSYKLSYFDFNGGRGEPVRIAFHAAGIEFEDNRLSFPEFGAMRQSTRFNSLPVLEIDGAQ' A
#
# COMPACT_ATOMS: atom_id res chain seq x y z
N MET A 1 15.98 7.19 -8.10
CA MET A 1 14.52 7.42 -8.04
C MET A 1 14.05 6.88 -6.71
N SER A 2 13.07 7.52 -6.08
CA SER A 2 12.51 7.02 -4.82
C SER A 2 11.79 5.69 -5.05
N SER A 3 11.87 4.78 -4.08
CA SER A 3 11.09 3.54 -4.09
C SER A 3 9.74 3.76 -3.41
N TYR A 4 8.68 3.24 -4.03
CA TYR A 4 7.31 3.34 -3.52
C TYR A 4 6.72 1.94 -3.35
N LYS A 5 6.11 1.69 -2.19
CA LYS A 5 5.34 0.47 -1.94
C LYS A 5 4.00 0.83 -1.32
N LEU A 6 2.92 0.43 -1.98
CA LEU A 6 1.56 0.55 -1.47
C LEU A 6 1.10 -0.81 -0.94
N SER A 7 0.84 -0.89 0.37
CA SER A 7 0.24 -2.06 1.00
C SER A 7 -1.26 -1.86 1.19
N TYR A 8 -2.07 -2.73 0.59
CA TYR A 8 -3.53 -2.76 0.79
C TYR A 8 -4.10 -4.16 0.56
N PHE A 9 -5.39 -4.35 0.82
CA PHE A 9 -6.07 -5.60 0.49
C PHE A 9 -6.16 -5.80 -1.03
N ASP A 10 -6.26 -7.08 -1.43
CA ASP A 10 -6.56 -7.48 -2.80
C ASP A 10 -8.05 -7.24 -3.15
N PHE A 11 -8.44 -5.96 -3.17
CA PHE A 11 -9.74 -5.50 -3.62
C PHE A 11 -9.61 -4.68 -4.89
N ASN A 12 -10.57 -4.90 -5.79
CA ASN A 12 -10.84 -4.02 -6.91
C ASN A 12 -11.59 -2.79 -6.37
N GLY A 13 -10.85 -1.72 -6.05
CA GLY A 13 -11.39 -0.52 -5.41
C GLY A 13 -10.99 -0.34 -3.94
N GLY A 14 -11.85 0.35 -3.18
CA GLY A 14 -11.61 0.65 -1.77
C GLY A 14 -10.64 1.81 -1.55
N ARG A 15 -10.00 1.84 -0.37
CA ARG A 15 -9.18 2.99 0.05
C ARG A 15 -7.79 3.03 -0.60
N GLY A 16 -7.27 1.90 -1.08
CA GLY A 16 -5.98 1.84 -1.78
C GLY A 16 -6.05 2.26 -3.25
N GLU A 17 -7.22 2.15 -3.88
CA GLU A 17 -7.38 2.39 -5.32
C GLU A 17 -7.05 3.82 -5.78
N PRO A 18 -7.44 4.89 -5.07
CA PRO A 18 -7.07 6.24 -5.46
C PRO A 18 -5.54 6.44 -5.59
N VAL A 19 -4.76 5.76 -4.74
CA VAL A 19 -3.29 5.83 -4.78
C VAL A 19 -2.73 5.07 -5.97
N ARG A 20 -3.27 3.88 -6.30
CA ARG A 20 -2.89 3.13 -7.51
C ARG A 20 -3.14 3.95 -8.77
N ILE A 21 -4.32 4.56 -8.88
CA ILE A 21 -4.68 5.43 -10.01
C ILE A 21 -3.70 6.59 -10.12
N ALA A 22 -3.34 7.24 -9.00
CA ALA A 22 -2.40 8.35 -8.99
C ALA A 22 -1.01 7.94 -9.51
N PHE A 23 -0.47 6.80 -9.06
CA PHE A 23 0.81 6.30 -9.55
C PHE A 23 0.79 5.98 -11.05
N HIS A 24 -0.24 5.27 -11.52
CA HIS A 24 -0.38 4.95 -12.94
C HIS A 24 -0.57 6.20 -13.80
N ALA A 25 -1.40 7.15 -13.37
CA ALA A 25 -1.61 8.41 -14.09
C ALA A 25 -0.34 9.26 -14.17
N ALA A 26 0.52 9.20 -13.15
CA ALA A 26 1.81 9.88 -13.12
C ALA A 26 2.93 9.12 -13.86
N GLY A 27 2.71 7.88 -14.29
CA GLY A 27 3.75 7.02 -14.87
C GLY A 27 4.87 6.65 -13.89
N ILE A 28 4.57 6.63 -12.59
CA ILE A 28 5.54 6.30 -11.53
C ILE A 28 5.41 4.81 -11.22
N GLU A 29 6.53 4.09 -11.27
CA GLU A 29 6.61 2.69 -10.85
C GLU A 29 6.51 2.58 -9.32
N PHE A 30 5.75 1.59 -8.85
CA PHE A 30 5.56 1.29 -7.44
C PHE A 30 5.26 -0.20 -7.25
N GLU A 31 5.55 -0.71 -6.07
CA GLU A 31 5.14 -2.06 -5.65
C GLU A 31 3.69 -2.02 -5.13
N ASP A 32 2.75 -2.69 -5.81
CA ASP A 32 1.39 -2.93 -5.33
C ASP A 32 1.36 -4.20 -4.47
N ASN A 33 1.73 -4.05 -3.19
CA ASN A 33 1.79 -5.14 -2.23
C ASN A 33 0.37 -5.48 -1.71
N ARG A 34 -0.19 -6.57 -2.23
CA ARG A 34 -1.56 -7.02 -1.93
C ARG A 34 -1.58 -8.04 -0.80
N LEU A 35 -2.26 -7.70 0.28
CA LEU A 35 -2.32 -8.49 1.50
C LEU A 35 -3.64 -9.24 1.62
N SER A 36 -3.58 -10.48 2.11
CA SER A 36 -4.72 -11.20 2.65
C SER A 36 -5.06 -10.71 4.07
N PHE A 37 -6.27 -11.06 4.55
CA PHE A 37 -6.66 -10.74 5.92
C PHE A 37 -5.74 -11.36 7.00
N PRO A 38 -5.29 -12.63 6.89
CA PRO A 38 -4.32 -13.21 7.84
C PRO A 38 -2.97 -12.49 7.85
N GLU A 39 -2.43 -12.15 6.67
CA GLU A 39 -1.16 -11.40 6.56
C GLU A 39 -1.28 -10.03 7.22
N PHE A 40 -2.38 -9.30 6.93
CA PHE A 40 -2.66 -8.05 7.63
C PHE A 40 -2.79 -8.25 9.14
N GLY A 41 -3.49 -9.30 9.58
CA GLY A 41 -3.63 -9.63 11.00
C GLY A 41 -2.29 -9.78 11.72
N ALA A 42 -1.33 -10.44 11.07
CA ALA A 42 0.02 -10.65 11.61
C ALA A 42 0.85 -9.35 11.66
N MET A 43 0.73 -8.47 10.66
CA MET A 43 1.53 -7.24 10.56
C MET A 43 0.83 -5.99 11.09
N ARG A 44 -0.45 -6.05 11.47
CA ARG A 44 -1.26 -4.86 11.82
C ARG A 44 -0.54 -3.95 12.82
N GLN A 45 0.05 -4.53 13.86
CA GLN A 45 0.74 -3.79 14.92
C GLN A 45 2.03 -3.09 14.48
N SER A 46 2.62 -3.46 13.34
CA SER A 46 3.81 -2.78 12.80
C SER A 46 3.46 -1.57 11.92
N THR A 47 2.19 -1.38 11.57
CA THR A 47 1.73 -0.22 10.80
C THR A 47 1.46 0.97 11.73
N ARG A 48 1.78 2.19 11.29
CA ARG A 48 1.67 3.45 12.06
C ARG A 48 0.31 3.64 12.73
N PHE A 49 -0.76 3.23 12.07
CA PHE A 49 -2.14 3.41 12.55
C PHE A 49 -2.91 2.11 12.74
N ASN A 50 -2.23 0.96 12.77
CA ASN A 50 -2.87 -0.35 12.85
C ASN A 50 -3.93 -0.58 11.75
N SER A 51 -3.69 -0.05 10.56
CA SER A 51 -4.66 0.06 9.46
C SER A 51 -4.00 0.06 8.09
N LEU A 52 -4.79 -0.24 7.06
CA LEU A 52 -4.44 -0.09 5.65
C LEU A 52 -5.38 0.93 4.98
N PRO A 53 -4.98 1.57 3.86
CA PRO A 53 -3.71 1.42 3.15
C PRO A 53 -2.52 2.04 3.88
N VAL A 54 -1.33 1.56 3.54
CA VAL A 54 -0.04 2.07 3.97
C VAL A 54 0.78 2.39 2.72
N LEU A 55 1.39 3.58 2.68
CA LEU A 55 2.36 3.93 1.65
C LEU A 55 3.74 4.03 2.31
N GLU A 56 4.71 3.33 1.75
CA GLU A 56 6.12 3.48 2.11
C GLU A 56 6.85 4.22 0.98
N ILE A 57 7.66 5.22 1.37
CA ILE A 57 8.52 6.02 0.49
C ILE A 57 9.95 5.86 1.00
N ASP A 58 10.83 5.30 0.18
CA ASP A 58 12.24 5.06 0.53
C ASP A 58 12.41 4.28 1.86
N GLY A 59 11.47 3.35 2.13
CA GLY A 59 11.43 2.52 3.34
C GLY A 59 10.83 3.19 4.58
N ALA A 60 10.37 4.43 4.48
CA ALA A 60 9.69 5.16 5.57
C ALA A 60 8.18 5.22 5.35
N GLN A 61 7.42 5.19 6.45
CA GLN A 61 5.95 5.15 6.47
C GLN A 61 5.32 6.46 6.98
#